data_AF-A0A7S1EPL8-F1
#
_entry.id   AF-A0A7S1EPL8-F1
#
_cell.length_a   1.000
_cell.length_b   1.000
_cell.length_c   1.000
_cell.angle_alpha   90.00
_cell.angle_beta   90.00
_cell.angle_gamma   90.00
#
_symmetry.space_group_name_H-M   'P 1'
#
loop_
_entity.id
_entity.type
_entity.pdbx_description
1 polymer ?
#
loop_
_entity_poly.entity_id
_entity_poly.type
_entity_poly.pdbx_seq_one_letter_code
_entity_poly.pdbx_strand_id
1 'polypeptide(L)'
;HGSNVRGIETTATFDAVQNGFILNTPRESAQKYWIGAAADTARWCAVFAHLITRGKSHGVHAFLVRIRDDISLVESDRSKHNLFKYSGGPVARGITIADVGDKVGLQGVDNGRLWFNHVFVPRENLLSRFGRVDENGTYFSELKSSSERFARQLGALTGGRVSIATGALINSKIGLMTAIRYAYSRRAFGPPGSIEVQLMFYQSHQLGLLPYLAKTYVMCFAQNRLKRLWWKCATQGVTKEVHVLSSGFKSLFSWHMRDCLQQCRELCGGQGYKSENRIAPIKNDRDVMMTFEGANPVLLQQVARALLDSMVSENSSARRTKNSSSTSLSALGVVTDLQSLEADTKLLQEQKSIVSKEIDLNVWIENALRVRVGALLNRLSSDLSGEMKTAGQGFNAWNQCLDLAAHTARAYIDLVLYVWFMDDLRSFNTLHTSTLDALQMCATLFGLDVIESSATFLRLGCISASQADQISTLRIQYASKLAPYSLSLTNAFGIPNHLLGPIANDWLSHYSREQLSKL
;
A
#
# COMPACT_ATOMS: atom_id res chain seq x y z
N HIS A 1 3.82 -11.03 -18.05
CA HIS A 1 2.61 -10.35 -17.52
C HIS A 1 2.71 -10.17 -16.01
N GLY A 2 2.60 -8.94 -15.49
CA GLY A 2 2.56 -8.63 -14.04
C GLY A 2 1.16 -8.21 -13.59
N SER A 3 0.82 -6.93 -13.77
CA SER A 3 -0.49 -6.37 -13.35
C SER A 3 -1.69 -6.96 -14.10
N ASN A 4 -1.57 -7.21 -15.42
CA ASN A 4 -2.62 -7.83 -16.21
C ASN A 4 -2.58 -9.37 -16.11
N VAL A 5 -2.98 -9.89 -14.94
CA VAL A 5 -2.97 -11.34 -14.67
C VAL A 5 -3.93 -12.10 -15.60
N ARG A 6 -4.99 -11.47 -16.13
CA ARG A 6 -5.88 -12.10 -17.13
C ARG A 6 -5.18 -12.45 -18.44
N GLY A 7 -4.08 -11.77 -18.74
CA GLY A 7 -3.31 -11.96 -19.97
C GLY A 7 -2.12 -12.88 -19.82
N ILE A 8 -1.94 -13.58 -18.68
CA ILE A 8 -0.86 -14.57 -18.58
C ILE A 8 -1.00 -15.62 -19.66
N GLU A 9 0.11 -16.28 -20.02
CA GLU A 9 0.14 -17.04 -21.27
C GLU A 9 0.41 -18.54 -21.04
N THR A 10 0.90 -18.91 -19.85
CA THR A 10 1.03 -20.31 -19.45
C THR A 10 -0.33 -21.00 -19.53
N THR A 11 -0.38 -22.17 -20.15
CA THR A 11 -1.62 -22.96 -20.31
C THR A 11 -1.58 -24.21 -19.44
N ALA A 12 -2.75 -24.68 -19.06
CA ALA A 12 -2.97 -25.99 -18.43
C ALA A 12 -4.14 -26.68 -19.16
N THR A 13 -3.80 -27.58 -20.08
CA THR A 13 -4.80 -28.26 -20.93
C THR A 13 -5.17 -29.61 -20.33
N PHE A 14 -6.45 -29.86 -20.12
CA PHE A 14 -6.95 -31.11 -19.58
C PHE A 14 -6.70 -32.27 -20.55
N ASP A 15 -6.10 -33.35 -20.05
CA ASP A 15 -5.90 -34.62 -20.72
C ASP A 15 -6.72 -35.70 -20.01
N ALA A 16 -7.76 -36.18 -20.70
CA ALA A 16 -8.67 -37.19 -20.18
C ALA A 16 -8.02 -38.58 -20.09
N VAL A 17 -7.02 -38.88 -20.94
CA VAL A 17 -6.35 -40.19 -20.94
C VAL A 17 -5.51 -40.36 -19.68
N GLN A 18 -4.79 -39.31 -19.30
CA GLN A 18 -3.93 -39.31 -18.11
C GLN A 18 -4.66 -38.80 -16.85
N ASN A 19 -5.92 -38.39 -16.96
CA ASN A 19 -6.73 -37.80 -15.89
C ASN A 19 -6.00 -36.64 -15.19
N GLY A 20 -5.58 -35.62 -15.95
CA GLY A 20 -4.84 -34.49 -15.41
C GLY A 20 -4.69 -33.34 -16.38
N PHE A 21 -3.67 -32.51 -16.16
CA PHE A 21 -3.41 -31.31 -16.94
C PHE A 21 -2.00 -31.31 -17.50
N ILE A 22 -1.84 -30.87 -18.74
CA ILE A 22 -0.55 -30.62 -19.36
C ILE A 22 -0.26 -29.13 -19.26
N LEU A 23 0.70 -28.77 -18.40
CA LEU A 23 1.17 -27.39 -18.23
C LEU A 23 2.26 -27.06 -19.25
N ASN A 24 2.12 -25.91 -19.90
CA ASN A 24 3.08 -25.47 -20.91
C ASN A 24 3.33 -23.96 -20.87
N THR A 25 4.58 -23.58 -21.09
CA THR A 25 5.04 -22.21 -21.34
C THR A 25 5.18 -22.05 -22.87
N PRO A 26 4.21 -21.45 -23.57
CA PRO A 26 4.18 -21.46 -25.04
C PRO A 26 5.27 -20.60 -25.70
N ARG A 27 5.82 -19.64 -24.97
CA ARG A 27 6.84 -18.69 -25.45
C ARG A 27 7.59 -18.07 -24.28
N GLU A 28 8.72 -17.43 -24.57
CA GLU A 28 9.60 -16.86 -23.55
C GLU A 28 8.93 -15.80 -22.67
N SER A 29 8.02 -14.99 -23.23
CA SER A 29 7.23 -14.00 -22.48
C SER A 29 6.26 -14.61 -21.46
N ALA A 30 5.97 -15.91 -21.59
CA ALA A 30 5.06 -16.66 -20.74
C ALA A 30 5.73 -17.30 -19.52
N GLN A 31 7.06 -17.18 -19.39
CA GLN A 31 7.79 -17.69 -18.24
C GLN A 31 7.22 -17.12 -16.93
N LYS A 32 7.22 -17.92 -15.87
CA LYS A 32 6.99 -17.38 -14.53
C LYS A 32 8.25 -16.63 -14.12
N TYR A 33 8.08 -15.44 -13.56
CA TYR A 33 9.18 -14.53 -13.24
C TYR A 33 8.94 -13.91 -11.87
N TRP A 34 10.01 -13.63 -11.12
CA TRP A 34 9.98 -13.10 -9.74
C TRP A 34 9.39 -14.06 -8.69
N ILE A 35 9.42 -15.38 -8.92
CA ILE A 35 8.81 -16.33 -7.99
C ILE A 35 9.75 -16.55 -6.80
N GLY A 36 9.44 -15.94 -5.65
CA GLY A 36 10.24 -16.08 -4.43
C GLY A 36 10.41 -17.55 -4.05
N ALA A 37 11.60 -17.89 -3.55
CA ALA A 37 12.03 -19.25 -3.24
C ALA A 37 12.18 -20.21 -4.44
N ALA A 38 11.80 -19.84 -5.67
CA ALA A 38 11.79 -20.80 -6.76
C ALA A 38 13.18 -21.15 -7.29
N ALA A 39 14.17 -20.27 -7.17
CA ALA A 39 15.49 -20.48 -7.76
C ALA A 39 16.21 -21.67 -7.11
N ASP A 40 16.16 -21.79 -5.78
CA ASP A 40 16.94 -22.82 -5.07
C ASP A 40 16.12 -23.64 -4.06
N THR A 41 15.12 -23.03 -3.42
CA THR A 41 14.52 -23.56 -2.18
C THR A 41 13.21 -24.33 -2.38
N ALA A 42 12.31 -23.82 -3.21
CA ALA A 42 10.93 -24.28 -3.29
C ALA A 42 10.81 -25.63 -3.98
N ARG A 43 10.05 -26.52 -3.34
CA ARG A 43 9.72 -27.87 -3.83
C ARG A 43 8.44 -27.91 -4.66
N TRP A 44 7.48 -27.11 -4.25
CA TRP A 44 6.16 -27.00 -4.86
C TRP A 44 5.89 -25.54 -5.20
N CYS A 45 5.09 -25.31 -6.23
CA CYS A 45 4.67 -23.98 -6.65
C CYS A 45 3.17 -23.96 -6.94
N ALA A 46 2.48 -22.92 -6.48
CA ALA A 46 1.13 -22.61 -6.95
C ALA A 46 1.24 -21.84 -8.28
N VAL A 47 1.05 -22.53 -9.39
CA VAL A 47 1.21 -21.98 -10.75
C VAL A 47 -0.14 -21.53 -11.27
N PHE A 48 -0.27 -20.23 -11.54
CA PHE A 48 -1.42 -19.69 -12.26
C PHE A 48 -1.29 -19.92 -13.76
N ALA A 49 -2.28 -20.53 -14.41
CA ALA A 49 -2.30 -20.81 -15.85
C ALA A 49 -3.71 -20.70 -16.43
N HIS A 50 -3.82 -20.51 -17.75
CA HIS A 50 -5.10 -20.63 -18.45
C HIS A 50 -5.54 -22.08 -18.48
N LEU A 51 -6.60 -22.39 -17.75
CA LEU A 51 -7.25 -23.69 -17.80
C LEU A 51 -7.95 -23.86 -19.14
N ILE A 52 -7.64 -24.93 -19.86
CA ILE A 52 -8.26 -25.31 -21.13
C ILE A 52 -8.83 -26.71 -20.97
N THR A 53 -10.12 -26.90 -21.22
CA THR A 53 -10.74 -28.24 -21.29
C THR A 53 -11.76 -28.30 -22.42
N ARG A 54 -11.85 -29.44 -23.11
CA ARG A 54 -12.70 -29.64 -24.30
C ARG A 54 -12.54 -28.52 -25.34
N GLY A 55 -11.29 -28.10 -25.58
CA GLY A 55 -10.95 -27.02 -26.52
C GLY A 55 -11.33 -25.60 -26.07
N LYS A 56 -11.91 -25.41 -24.88
CA LYS A 56 -12.38 -24.11 -24.38
C LYS A 56 -11.51 -23.60 -23.24
N SER A 57 -11.15 -22.31 -23.30
CA SER A 57 -10.49 -21.62 -22.18
C SER A 57 -11.50 -21.24 -21.10
N HIS A 58 -11.19 -21.57 -19.85
CA HIS A 58 -11.96 -21.21 -18.66
C HIS A 58 -11.28 -20.10 -17.84
N GLY A 59 -10.26 -19.45 -18.42
CA GLY A 59 -9.50 -18.39 -17.78
C GLY A 59 -8.48 -18.92 -16.77
N VAL A 60 -7.93 -17.99 -15.99
CA VAL A 60 -6.85 -18.25 -15.06
C VAL A 60 -7.33 -19.10 -13.87
N HIS A 61 -6.58 -20.16 -13.58
CA HIS A 61 -6.72 -21.04 -12.40
C HIS A 61 -5.34 -21.33 -11.80
N ALA A 62 -5.31 -21.74 -10.53
CA ALA A 62 -4.09 -22.12 -9.83
C ALA A 62 -3.95 -23.64 -9.72
N PHE A 63 -2.75 -24.13 -10.01
CA PHE A 63 -2.39 -25.54 -9.97
C PHE A 63 -1.22 -25.73 -9.00
N LEU A 64 -1.29 -26.76 -8.16
CA LEU A 64 -0.17 -27.14 -7.31
C LEU A 64 0.81 -28.02 -8.12
N VAL A 65 1.98 -27.49 -8.43
CA VAL A 65 2.95 -28.15 -9.31
C VAL A 65 4.20 -28.51 -8.51
N ARG A 66 4.63 -29.77 -8.59
CA ARG A 66 5.92 -30.20 -8.06
C ARG A 66 7.01 -29.70 -9.01
N ILE A 67 7.90 -28.85 -8.53
CA ILE A 67 8.94 -28.21 -9.37
C ILE A 67 10.34 -28.80 -9.18
N ARG A 68 10.52 -29.64 -8.16
CA ARG A 68 11.75 -30.38 -7.86
C ARG A 68 11.40 -31.82 -7.49
N ASP A 69 12.31 -32.77 -7.54
CA ASP A 69 12.06 -34.11 -6.98
C ASP A 69 12.53 -34.18 -5.52
N ASP A 70 12.17 -35.24 -4.79
CA ASP A 70 12.70 -35.46 -3.44
C ASP A 70 14.16 -35.93 -3.52
N ILE A 71 14.99 -35.48 -2.56
CA ILE A 71 16.43 -35.76 -2.54
C ILE A 71 16.73 -37.26 -2.49
N SER A 72 15.86 -38.06 -1.87
CA SER A 72 15.97 -39.53 -1.81
C SER A 72 15.65 -40.24 -3.14
N LEU A 73 15.10 -39.55 -4.13
CA LEU A 73 14.79 -40.11 -5.46
C LEU A 73 15.97 -39.99 -6.45
N VAL A 74 17.13 -39.49 -5.99
CA VAL A 74 18.35 -39.30 -6.80
C VAL A 74 19.45 -40.27 -6.35
N GLU A 75 19.13 -41.56 -6.24
CA GLU A 75 20.15 -42.60 -6.15
C GLU A 75 20.56 -43.01 -7.57
N SER A 76 21.64 -42.44 -8.12
CA SER A 76 22.48 -43.14 -9.14
C SER A 76 23.64 -42.35 -9.75
N ASP A 77 23.80 -41.04 -9.55
CA ASP A 77 24.92 -40.35 -10.23
C ASP A 77 25.63 -39.31 -9.35
N ARG A 78 26.41 -39.81 -8.38
CA ARG A 78 27.34 -39.01 -7.57
C ARG A 78 28.57 -38.50 -8.35
N SER A 79 28.69 -38.80 -9.65
CA SER A 79 29.82 -38.35 -10.46
C SER A 79 29.67 -36.92 -11.00
N LYS A 80 28.45 -36.37 -11.00
CA LYS A 80 28.16 -35.00 -11.46
C LYS A 80 28.14 -34.03 -10.28
N HIS A 81 29.14 -33.14 -10.25
CA HIS A 81 29.51 -32.19 -9.19
C HIS A 81 28.46 -31.11 -8.80
N ASN A 82 27.15 -31.31 -8.96
CA ASN A 82 26.14 -30.26 -8.71
C ASN A 82 25.03 -30.64 -7.72
N LEU A 83 25.10 -31.78 -7.01
CA LEU A 83 24.05 -32.21 -6.07
C LEU A 83 23.87 -31.27 -4.85
N PHE A 84 24.83 -30.41 -4.55
CA PHE A 84 24.77 -29.48 -3.43
C PHE A 84 24.29 -28.07 -3.79
N LYS A 85 23.91 -27.81 -5.05
CA LYS A 85 23.63 -26.43 -5.49
C LYS A 85 22.24 -25.91 -5.07
N TYR A 86 21.26 -26.79 -4.79
CA TYR A 86 19.88 -26.40 -4.51
C TYR A 86 19.34 -27.11 -3.27
N SER A 87 18.91 -26.35 -2.26
CA SER A 87 18.34 -26.88 -1.01
C SER A 87 17.02 -27.63 -1.22
N GLY A 88 16.31 -27.35 -2.31
CA GLY A 88 15.01 -27.95 -2.64
C GLY A 88 15.05 -29.33 -3.32
N GLY A 89 16.20 -29.83 -3.77
CA GLY A 89 16.32 -31.05 -4.60
C GLY A 89 16.53 -30.78 -6.10
N PRO A 90 16.68 -31.81 -6.96
CA PRO A 90 16.86 -31.63 -8.40
C PRO A 90 15.59 -31.05 -9.04
N VAL A 91 15.71 -30.31 -10.14
CA VAL A 91 14.55 -29.79 -10.88
C VAL A 91 13.78 -30.93 -11.53
N ALA A 92 12.45 -30.94 -11.37
CA ALA A 92 11.60 -32.01 -11.90
C ALA A 92 11.58 -32.01 -13.44
N ARG A 93 11.34 -33.19 -14.03
CA ARG A 93 11.36 -33.38 -15.49
C ARG A 93 10.41 -32.44 -16.22
N GLY A 94 10.87 -31.86 -17.32
CA GLY A 94 10.08 -30.94 -18.15
C GLY A 94 9.99 -29.52 -17.58
N ILE A 95 10.66 -29.24 -16.45
CA ILE A 95 10.74 -27.91 -15.86
C ILE A 95 12.15 -27.36 -16.03
N THR A 96 12.24 -26.08 -16.40
CA THR A 96 13.49 -25.32 -16.34
C THR A 96 13.35 -24.24 -15.28
N ILE A 97 14.39 -24.06 -14.46
CA ILE A 97 14.45 -23.02 -13.43
C ILE A 97 15.76 -22.25 -13.56
N ALA A 98 15.69 -20.94 -13.41
CA ALA A 98 16.87 -20.08 -13.33
C ALA A 98 16.66 -18.98 -12.28
N ASP A 99 17.73 -18.52 -11.62
CA ASP A 99 17.69 -17.32 -10.80
C ASP A 99 17.37 -16.08 -11.68
N VAL A 100 16.68 -15.10 -11.09
CA VAL A 100 16.46 -13.77 -11.69
C VAL A 100 17.70 -12.89 -11.64
N GLY A 101 18.67 -13.19 -10.77
CA GLY A 101 19.92 -12.47 -10.56
C GLY A 101 19.86 -11.44 -9.42
N ASP A 102 20.85 -10.54 -9.43
CA ASP A 102 21.00 -9.49 -8.42
C ASP A 102 19.80 -8.54 -8.39
N LYS A 103 19.38 -8.19 -7.17
CA LYS A 103 18.25 -7.30 -6.91
C LYS A 103 18.73 -5.97 -6.32
N VAL A 104 17.87 -4.97 -6.23
CA VAL A 104 18.18 -3.73 -5.49
C VAL A 104 18.26 -3.98 -3.97
N GLY A 105 17.46 -4.92 -3.47
CA GLY A 105 17.42 -5.35 -2.08
C GLY A 105 16.82 -6.75 -1.97
N LEU A 106 16.66 -7.25 -0.75
CA LEU A 106 16.20 -8.61 -0.46
C LEU A 106 17.09 -9.70 -1.10
N GLN A 107 18.41 -9.53 -1.05
CA GLN A 107 19.34 -10.49 -1.68
C GLN A 107 19.19 -11.91 -1.15
N GLY A 108 18.79 -12.08 0.12
CA GLY A 108 18.51 -13.38 0.72
C GLY A 108 17.25 -14.09 0.20
N VAL A 109 16.52 -13.51 -0.74
CA VAL A 109 15.37 -14.15 -1.41
C VAL A 109 15.80 -14.64 -2.79
N ASP A 110 15.77 -15.96 -2.98
CA ASP A 110 16.14 -16.69 -4.19
C ASP A 110 14.97 -16.70 -5.19
N ASN A 111 14.68 -15.52 -5.75
CA ASN A 111 13.65 -15.34 -6.77
C ASN A 111 13.99 -16.11 -8.05
N GLY A 112 13.11 -17.00 -8.48
CA GLY A 112 13.30 -17.82 -9.67
C GLY A 112 12.43 -17.43 -10.86
N ARG A 113 12.88 -17.91 -12.01
CA ARG A 113 12.17 -17.98 -13.29
C ARG A 113 11.82 -19.43 -13.59
N LEU A 114 10.63 -19.70 -14.13
CA LEU A 114 10.20 -21.06 -14.44
C LEU A 114 9.60 -21.18 -15.85
N TRP A 115 9.96 -22.26 -16.53
CA TRP A 115 9.39 -22.71 -17.79
C TRP A 115 8.88 -24.14 -17.63
N PHE A 116 7.72 -24.41 -18.22
CA PHE A 116 7.10 -25.73 -18.24
C PHE A 116 7.06 -26.20 -19.68
N ASN A 117 7.62 -27.38 -19.96
CA ASN A 117 7.54 -28.04 -21.26
C ASN A 117 6.68 -29.29 -21.11
N HIS A 118 5.39 -29.15 -21.43
CA HIS A 118 4.40 -30.23 -21.40
C HIS A 118 4.41 -31.06 -20.11
N VAL A 119 4.40 -30.38 -18.97
CA VAL A 119 4.49 -31.00 -17.63
C VAL A 119 3.13 -31.54 -17.22
N PHE A 120 3.04 -32.85 -16.95
CA PHE A 120 1.83 -33.45 -16.41
C PHE A 120 1.59 -33.06 -14.95
N VAL A 121 0.36 -32.69 -14.63
CA VAL A 121 -0.10 -32.33 -13.29
C VAL A 121 -1.40 -33.08 -13.01
N PRO A 122 -1.49 -33.90 -11.94
CA PRO A 122 -2.71 -34.64 -11.60
C PRO A 122 -3.94 -33.73 -11.47
N ARG A 123 -5.13 -34.24 -11.80
CA ARG A 123 -6.37 -33.43 -11.77
C ARG A 123 -6.65 -32.86 -10.38
N GLU A 124 -6.31 -33.60 -9.33
CA GLU A 124 -6.49 -33.26 -7.92
C GLU A 124 -5.64 -32.05 -7.50
N ASN A 125 -4.59 -31.73 -8.25
CA ASN A 125 -3.73 -30.58 -8.00
C ASN A 125 -4.31 -29.25 -8.50
N LEU A 126 -5.47 -29.26 -9.16
CA LEU A 126 -6.24 -28.05 -9.42
C LEU A 126 -6.84 -27.52 -8.10
N LEU A 127 -6.51 -26.28 -7.73
CA LEU A 127 -7.12 -25.62 -6.58
C LEU A 127 -8.59 -25.26 -6.87
N SER A 128 -9.47 -26.22 -6.60
CA SER A 128 -10.77 -26.31 -7.27
C SER A 128 -11.94 -25.61 -6.56
N ARG A 129 -11.68 -24.85 -5.48
CA ARG A 129 -12.72 -24.18 -4.66
C ARG A 129 -13.69 -23.31 -5.47
N PHE A 130 -13.21 -22.66 -6.53
CA PHE A 130 -14.03 -21.73 -7.35
C PHE A 130 -14.32 -22.25 -8.77
N GLY A 131 -13.74 -23.38 -9.14
CA GLY A 131 -13.83 -23.93 -10.49
C GLY A 131 -13.16 -25.30 -10.52
N ARG A 132 -13.87 -26.32 -10.96
CA ARG A 132 -13.39 -27.72 -10.99
C ARG A 132 -13.60 -28.34 -12.36
N VAL A 133 -12.81 -29.37 -12.64
CA VAL A 133 -12.93 -30.22 -13.82
C VAL A 133 -13.14 -31.66 -13.35
N ASP A 134 -14.17 -32.32 -13.86
CA ASP A 134 -14.40 -33.76 -13.60
C ASP A 134 -13.51 -34.64 -14.49
N GLU A 135 -13.58 -35.96 -14.29
CA GLU A 135 -12.81 -36.96 -15.06
C GLU A 135 -13.15 -36.95 -16.55
N ASN A 136 -14.36 -36.49 -16.92
CA ASN A 136 -14.82 -36.36 -18.30
C ASN A 136 -14.39 -35.04 -18.95
N GLY A 137 -13.66 -34.18 -18.23
CA GLY A 137 -13.27 -32.84 -18.70
C GLY A 137 -14.39 -31.80 -18.64
N THR A 138 -15.52 -32.09 -18.00
CA THR A 138 -16.61 -31.13 -17.79
C THR A 138 -16.19 -30.11 -16.73
N TYR A 139 -16.30 -28.82 -17.06
CA TYR A 139 -16.00 -27.73 -16.14
C TYR A 139 -17.23 -27.31 -15.34
N PHE A 140 -17.07 -27.13 -14.02
CA PHE A 140 -18.13 -26.67 -13.11
C PHE A 140 -17.68 -25.47 -12.26
N SER A 141 -18.58 -24.53 -12.01
CA SER A 141 -18.39 -23.37 -11.14
C SER A 141 -19.73 -22.89 -10.62
N GLU A 142 -19.84 -22.66 -9.31
CA GLU A 142 -21.03 -22.07 -8.69
C GLU A 142 -21.11 -20.54 -8.90
N LEU A 143 -19.97 -19.91 -9.25
CA LEU A 143 -19.90 -18.48 -9.51
C LEU A 143 -20.42 -18.17 -10.92
N LYS A 144 -21.29 -17.15 -11.00
CA LYS A 144 -22.12 -16.86 -12.18
C LYS A 144 -21.31 -16.36 -13.37
N SER A 145 -20.18 -15.70 -13.13
CA SER A 145 -19.36 -15.12 -14.20
C SER A 145 -17.86 -15.43 -14.05
N SER A 146 -17.15 -15.43 -15.17
CA SER A 146 -15.68 -15.53 -15.20
C SER A 146 -15.00 -14.39 -14.45
N SER A 147 -15.57 -13.19 -14.51
CA SER A 147 -15.04 -12.02 -13.80
C SER A 147 -15.18 -12.14 -12.29
N GLU A 148 -16.32 -12.64 -11.80
CA GLU A 148 -16.53 -12.90 -10.38
C GLU A 148 -15.55 -13.95 -9.85
N ARG A 149 -15.38 -15.07 -10.57
CA ARG A 149 -14.37 -16.09 -10.22
C ARG A 149 -12.98 -15.49 -10.12
N PHE A 150 -12.57 -14.75 -11.14
CA PHE A 150 -11.24 -14.16 -11.20
C PHE A 150 -11.00 -13.21 -10.02
N ALA A 151 -11.99 -12.38 -9.67
CA ALA A 151 -11.92 -11.50 -8.51
C ALA A 151 -11.80 -12.29 -7.19
N ARG A 152 -12.55 -13.39 -7.02
CA ARG A 152 -12.47 -14.26 -5.84
C ARG A 152 -11.13 -14.98 -5.73
N GLN A 153 -10.59 -15.50 -6.85
CA GLN A 153 -9.26 -16.12 -6.89
C GLN A 153 -8.15 -15.15 -6.51
N LEU A 154 -8.21 -13.91 -7.01
CA LEU A 154 -7.26 -12.86 -6.63
C LEU A 154 -7.56 -12.24 -5.25
N GLY A 155 -8.64 -12.64 -4.58
CA GLY A 155 -9.00 -12.15 -3.25
C GLY A 155 -7.91 -12.36 -2.21
N ALA A 156 -7.10 -13.42 -2.36
CA ALA A 156 -5.96 -13.70 -1.48
C ALA A 156 -4.93 -12.56 -1.43
N LEU A 157 -4.74 -11.82 -2.55
CA LEU A 157 -3.82 -10.68 -2.62
C LEU A 157 -4.22 -9.54 -1.68
N THR A 158 -5.50 -9.48 -1.28
CA THR A 158 -5.98 -8.48 -0.31
C THR A 158 -5.29 -8.65 1.05
N GLY A 159 -5.07 -9.89 1.50
CA GLY A 159 -4.32 -10.15 2.74
C GLY A 159 -2.85 -9.73 2.62
N GLY A 160 -2.25 -9.97 1.45
CA GLY A 160 -0.91 -9.47 1.11
C GLY A 160 -0.81 -7.95 1.20
N ARG A 161 -1.79 -7.22 0.62
CA ARG A 161 -1.85 -5.75 0.68
C ARG A 161 -1.98 -5.21 2.10
N VAL A 162 -2.83 -5.81 2.93
CA VAL A 162 -2.96 -5.46 4.36
C VAL A 162 -1.61 -5.67 5.08
N SER A 163 -0.91 -6.75 4.77
CA SER A 163 0.39 -7.05 5.37
C SER A 163 1.47 -6.04 4.94
N ILE A 164 1.52 -5.68 3.65
CA ILE A 164 2.46 -4.69 3.12
C ILE A 164 2.20 -3.31 3.70
N ALA A 165 0.94 -2.88 3.75
CA ALA A 165 0.56 -1.60 4.37
C ALA A 165 1.03 -1.55 5.84
N THR A 166 0.87 -2.66 6.59
CA THR A 166 1.39 -2.79 7.96
C THR A 166 2.91 -2.69 8.00
N GLY A 167 3.61 -3.44 7.14
CA GLY A 167 5.07 -3.43 7.06
C GLY A 167 5.63 -2.04 6.73
N ALA A 168 5.01 -1.32 5.81
CA ALA A 168 5.40 0.04 5.45
C ALA A 168 5.36 1.00 6.65
N LEU A 169 4.31 0.89 7.49
CA LEU A 169 4.22 1.69 8.72
C LEU A 169 5.26 1.27 9.76
N ILE A 170 5.55 -0.02 9.92
CA ILE A 170 6.61 -0.50 10.83
C ILE A 170 7.96 0.08 10.41
N ASN A 171 8.30 0.04 9.12
CA ASN A 171 9.57 0.59 8.62
C ASN A 171 9.63 2.11 8.81
N SER A 172 8.52 2.83 8.58
CA SER A 172 8.42 4.28 8.83
C SER A 172 8.68 4.61 10.30
N LYS A 173 8.11 3.82 11.23
CA LYS A 173 8.33 3.98 12.68
C LYS A 173 9.79 3.78 13.07
N ILE A 174 10.46 2.78 12.52
CA ILE A 174 11.89 2.52 12.78
C ILE A 174 12.74 3.72 12.35
N GLY A 175 12.50 4.23 11.13
CA GLY A 175 13.21 5.40 10.60
C GLY A 175 12.97 6.65 11.45
N LEU A 176 11.71 6.94 11.76
CA LEU A 176 11.31 8.10 12.56
C LEU A 176 11.87 8.05 13.98
N MET A 177 11.75 6.91 14.66
CA MET A 177 12.29 6.73 16.00
C MET A 177 13.82 6.91 16.03
N THR A 178 14.52 6.38 15.02
CA THR A 178 15.97 6.55 14.87
C THR A 178 16.32 8.02 14.65
N ALA A 179 15.70 8.68 13.67
CA ALA A 179 16.01 10.05 13.30
C ALA A 179 15.62 11.07 14.39
N ILE A 180 14.48 10.88 15.06
CA ILE A 180 14.03 11.77 16.14
C ILE A 180 14.93 11.63 17.36
N ARG A 181 15.28 10.41 17.79
CA ARG A 181 16.23 10.22 18.90
C ARG A 181 17.61 10.79 18.57
N TYR A 182 18.08 10.60 17.34
CA TYR A 182 19.32 11.20 16.90
C TYR A 182 19.23 12.74 16.88
N ALA A 183 18.11 13.31 16.45
CA ALA A 183 17.92 14.76 16.43
C ALA A 183 17.91 15.40 17.84
N TYR A 184 17.54 14.64 18.88
CA TYR A 184 17.64 15.08 20.27
C TYR A 184 19.02 14.84 20.89
N SER A 185 19.88 13.98 20.33
CA SER A 185 21.23 13.76 20.88
C SER A 185 22.32 14.50 20.11
N ARG A 186 22.12 14.75 18.82
CA ARG A 186 23.07 15.43 17.96
C ARG A 186 22.91 16.94 18.07
N ARG A 187 24.04 17.63 18.25
CA ARG A 187 24.16 19.09 18.17
C ARG A 187 24.94 19.49 16.92
N ALA A 188 24.59 20.62 16.33
CA ALA A 188 25.34 21.22 15.22
C ALA A 188 24.94 22.69 15.10
N PHE A 189 25.92 23.57 14.90
CA PHE A 189 25.73 25.01 14.77
C PHE A 189 25.05 25.65 16.00
N GLY A 190 25.00 26.98 16.03
CA GLY A 190 24.39 27.73 17.13
C GLY A 190 24.91 29.16 17.19
N PRO A 191 24.37 30.00 18.08
CA PRO A 191 24.90 31.33 18.35
C PRO A 191 26.39 31.25 18.75
N PRO A 192 27.25 32.18 18.25
CA PRO A 192 28.66 32.21 18.61
C PRO A 192 28.85 32.21 20.14
N GLY A 193 29.78 31.38 20.62
CA GLY A 193 30.11 31.30 22.06
C GLY A 193 29.12 30.51 22.92
N SER A 194 28.09 29.88 22.34
CA SER A 194 27.16 29.00 23.07
C SER A 194 27.37 27.52 22.72
N ILE A 195 26.81 26.61 23.53
CA ILE A 195 26.77 25.19 23.20
C ILE A 195 25.91 25.02 21.95
N GLU A 196 26.40 24.23 20.98
CA GLU A 196 25.66 23.94 19.75
C GLU A 196 24.23 23.44 20.03
N VAL A 197 23.30 23.82 19.17
CA VAL A 197 21.88 23.54 19.32
C VAL A 197 21.58 22.10 18.87
N GLN A 198 20.73 21.41 19.62
CA GLN A 198 20.24 20.08 19.23
C GLN A 198 19.42 20.17 17.94
N LEU A 199 19.59 19.20 17.04
CA LEU A 199 18.98 19.26 15.71
C LEU A 199 17.45 19.44 15.73
N MET A 200 16.74 18.83 16.69
CA MET A 200 15.28 18.95 16.80
C MET A 200 14.77 20.37 17.08
N PHE A 201 15.63 21.29 17.53
CA PHE A 201 15.24 22.69 17.76
C PHE A 201 15.28 23.54 16.48
N TYR A 202 15.79 23.00 15.37
CA TYR A 202 15.70 23.66 14.07
C TYR A 202 14.35 23.40 13.42
N GLN A 203 13.70 24.47 12.95
CA GLN A 203 12.44 24.39 12.20
C GLN A 203 12.54 23.45 11.00
N SER A 204 13.67 23.43 10.30
CA SER A 204 13.92 22.52 9.18
C SER A 204 13.86 21.04 9.57
N HIS A 205 14.38 20.67 10.75
CA HIS A 205 14.28 19.31 11.27
C HIS A 205 12.87 18.96 11.72
N GLN A 206 12.18 19.90 12.37
CA GLN A 206 10.79 19.72 12.78
C GLN A 206 9.88 19.50 11.56
N LEU A 207 9.97 20.36 10.55
CA LEU A 207 9.21 20.23 9.30
C LEU A 207 9.62 19.00 8.48
N GLY A 208 10.86 18.56 8.62
CA GLY A 208 11.37 17.35 7.98
C GLY A 208 10.93 16.05 8.64
N LEU A 209 10.67 16.01 9.95
CA LEU A 209 10.35 14.76 10.66
C LEU A 209 8.90 14.68 11.15
N LEU A 210 8.35 15.79 11.66
CA LEU A 210 7.10 15.78 12.42
C LEU A 210 5.84 15.61 11.56
N PRO A 211 5.75 16.15 10.32
CA PRO A 211 4.66 15.79 9.40
C PRO A 211 4.63 14.28 9.10
N TYR A 212 5.79 13.65 8.90
CA TYR A 212 5.86 12.20 8.71
C TYR A 212 5.47 11.42 9.98
N LEU A 213 5.83 11.92 11.17
CA LEU A 213 5.41 11.33 12.44
C LEU A 213 3.88 11.39 12.61
N ALA A 214 3.30 12.58 12.43
CA ALA A 214 1.86 12.81 12.50
C ALA A 214 1.09 11.90 11.52
N LYS A 215 1.51 11.88 10.26
CA LYS A 215 0.93 11.04 9.22
C LYS A 215 1.07 9.53 9.53
N THR A 216 2.20 9.10 10.08
CA THR A 216 2.39 7.70 10.52
C THR A 216 1.39 7.30 11.60
N TYR A 217 1.09 8.20 12.56
CA TYR A 217 0.06 7.97 13.57
C TYR A 217 -1.32 7.81 12.94
N VAL A 218 -1.75 8.78 12.13
CA VAL A 218 -3.05 8.73 11.43
C VAL A 218 -3.19 7.42 10.63
N MET A 219 -2.17 7.05 9.86
CA MET A 219 -2.16 5.82 9.08
C MET A 219 -2.19 4.55 9.95
N CYS A 220 -1.58 4.55 11.14
CA CYS A 220 -1.60 3.39 12.05
C CYS A 220 -2.99 3.08 12.58
N PHE A 221 -3.76 4.10 12.96
CA PHE A 221 -5.14 3.93 13.42
C PHE A 221 -6.01 3.36 12.31
N ALA A 222 -5.93 3.97 11.12
CA ALA A 222 -6.65 3.49 9.96
C ALA A 222 -6.26 2.04 9.60
N GLN A 223 -4.97 1.70 9.64
CA GLN A 223 -4.50 0.34 9.39
C GLN A 223 -5.04 -0.66 10.42
N ASN A 224 -5.12 -0.27 11.70
CA ASN A 224 -5.69 -1.12 12.74
C ASN A 224 -7.19 -1.37 12.51
N ARG A 225 -7.94 -0.37 12.03
CA ARG A 225 -9.33 -0.55 11.61
C ARG A 225 -9.45 -1.47 10.40
N LEU A 226 -8.63 -1.28 9.36
CA LEU A 226 -8.61 -2.17 8.19
C LEU A 226 -8.26 -3.61 8.55
N LYS A 227 -7.28 -3.85 9.44
CA LYS A 227 -6.95 -5.20 9.93
C LYS A 227 -8.16 -5.86 10.60
N ARG A 228 -8.93 -5.13 11.42
CA ARG A 228 -10.16 -5.64 12.06
C ARG A 228 -11.24 -5.96 11.03
N LEU A 229 -11.45 -5.11 10.03
CA LEU A 229 -12.38 -5.38 8.93
C LEU A 229 -11.96 -6.61 8.12
N TRP A 230 -10.69 -6.69 7.73
CA TRP A 230 -10.15 -7.83 7.01
C TRP A 230 -10.29 -9.14 7.80
N TRP A 231 -9.99 -9.14 9.10
CA TRP A 231 -10.15 -10.31 9.96
C TRP A 231 -11.60 -10.83 9.97
N LYS A 232 -12.59 -9.94 10.08
CA LYS A 232 -14.01 -10.30 10.04
C LYS A 232 -14.41 -10.93 8.70
N CYS A 233 -13.84 -10.45 7.59
CA CYS A 233 -14.18 -10.92 6.24
C CYS A 233 -13.32 -12.10 5.75
N ALA A 234 -12.17 -12.38 6.36
CA ALA A 234 -11.25 -13.41 5.89
C ALA A 234 -11.88 -14.81 5.85
N THR A 235 -12.85 -15.08 6.73
CA THR A 235 -13.57 -16.35 6.80
C THR A 235 -14.79 -16.41 5.86
N GLN A 236 -15.42 -15.27 5.56
CA GLN A 236 -16.67 -15.15 4.80
C GLN A 236 -16.47 -14.70 3.34
N GLY A 237 -15.27 -14.23 3.01
CA GLY A 237 -14.93 -13.63 1.72
C GLY A 237 -14.67 -12.14 1.84
N VAL A 238 -13.60 -11.67 1.18
CA VAL A 238 -13.20 -10.26 1.16
C VAL A 238 -14.30 -9.39 0.52
N THR A 239 -14.72 -8.34 1.22
CA THR A 239 -15.71 -7.37 0.72
C THR A 239 -15.09 -6.37 -0.26
N LYS A 240 -15.93 -5.71 -1.07
CA LYS A 240 -15.50 -4.61 -1.97
C LYS A 240 -14.81 -3.50 -1.18
N GLU A 241 -15.32 -3.15 0.01
CA GLU A 241 -14.73 -2.14 0.89
C GLU A 241 -13.29 -2.50 1.30
N VAL A 242 -13.08 -3.70 1.84
CA VAL A 242 -11.74 -4.16 2.26
C VAL A 242 -10.78 -4.21 1.08
N HIS A 243 -11.26 -4.61 -0.10
CA HIS A 243 -10.45 -4.59 -1.32
C HIS A 243 -10.02 -3.16 -1.71
N VAL A 244 -10.94 -2.20 -1.74
CA VAL A 244 -10.65 -0.80 -2.09
C VAL A 244 -9.70 -0.17 -1.08
N LEU A 245 -9.99 -0.31 0.21
CA LEU A 245 -9.17 0.28 1.27
C LEU A 245 -7.76 -0.34 1.32
N SER A 246 -7.64 -1.67 1.20
CA SER A 246 -6.33 -2.31 1.16
C SER A 246 -5.50 -1.88 -0.05
N SER A 247 -6.12 -1.68 -1.22
CA SER A 247 -5.46 -1.14 -2.41
C SER A 247 -4.95 0.29 -2.19
N GLY A 248 -5.79 1.16 -1.62
CA GLY A 248 -5.43 2.54 -1.30
C GLY A 248 -4.35 2.65 -0.23
N PHE A 249 -4.51 1.93 0.88
CA PHE A 249 -3.59 1.98 2.03
C PHE A 249 -2.24 1.38 1.64
N LYS A 250 -2.19 0.23 0.97
CA LYS A 250 -0.93 -0.34 0.48
C LYS A 250 -0.19 0.67 -0.40
N SER A 251 -0.90 1.35 -1.29
CA SER A 251 -0.29 2.31 -2.21
C SER A 251 0.27 3.53 -1.49
N LEU A 252 -0.55 4.19 -0.68
CA LEU A 252 -0.13 5.41 0.01
C LEU A 252 0.86 5.15 1.13
N PHE A 253 0.76 4.03 1.85
CA PHE A 253 1.64 3.75 2.98
C PHE A 253 3.03 3.32 2.49
N SER A 254 3.12 2.59 1.37
CA SER A 254 4.42 2.25 0.78
C SER A 254 5.13 3.48 0.22
N TRP A 255 4.42 4.41 -0.41
CA TRP A 255 5.00 5.71 -0.80
C TRP A 255 5.39 6.56 0.41
N HIS A 256 4.53 6.63 1.43
CA HIS A 256 4.85 7.31 2.69
C HIS A 256 6.12 6.75 3.33
N MET A 257 6.27 5.42 3.38
CA MET A 257 7.47 4.77 3.91
C MET A 257 8.72 5.16 3.11
N ARG A 258 8.67 5.12 1.77
CA ARG A 258 9.81 5.50 0.92
C ARG A 258 10.25 6.93 1.23
N ASP A 259 9.31 7.87 1.24
CA ASP A 259 9.57 9.30 1.41
C ASP A 259 10.04 9.61 2.85
N CYS A 260 9.38 9.00 3.84
CA CYS A 260 9.73 9.09 5.25
C CYS A 260 11.15 8.58 5.53
N LEU A 261 11.50 7.39 5.03
CA LEU A 261 12.84 6.83 5.21
C LEU A 261 13.91 7.66 4.49
N GLN A 262 13.61 8.21 3.31
CA GLN A 262 14.53 9.12 2.63
C GLN A 262 14.82 10.35 3.49
N GLN A 263 13.76 10.96 4.02
CA GLN A 263 13.89 12.15 4.86
C GLN A 263 14.62 11.86 6.17
N CYS A 264 14.32 10.73 6.81
CA CYS A 264 15.03 10.28 8.02
C CYS A 264 16.53 10.08 7.74
N ARG A 265 16.87 9.47 6.60
CA ARG A 265 18.27 9.25 6.18
C ARG A 265 19.01 10.57 6.00
N GLU A 266 18.40 11.53 5.30
CA GLU A 266 18.99 12.84 5.03
C GLU A 266 19.20 13.67 6.28
N LEU A 267 18.22 13.67 7.19
CA LEU A 267 18.30 14.42 8.44
C LEU A 267 19.20 13.76 9.50
N CYS A 268 19.61 12.51 9.29
CA CYS A 268 20.69 11.89 10.05
C CYS A 268 22.09 12.24 9.48
N GLY A 269 22.17 13.00 8.38
CA GLY A 269 23.42 13.35 7.71
C GLY A 269 24.23 12.11 7.29
N GLY A 270 25.55 12.19 7.42
CA GLY A 270 26.44 11.06 7.10
C GLY A 270 26.13 9.78 7.88
N GLN A 271 25.63 9.91 9.12
CA GLN A 271 25.23 8.75 9.92
C GLN A 271 24.04 8.00 9.30
N GLY A 272 23.13 8.71 8.62
CA GLY A 272 22.02 8.07 7.92
C GLY A 272 22.46 7.20 6.73
N TYR A 273 23.65 7.43 6.18
CA TYR A 273 24.21 6.63 5.08
C TYR A 273 24.92 5.36 5.57
N LYS A 274 25.29 5.29 6.85
CA LYS A 274 25.99 4.14 7.43
C LYS A 274 25.03 2.95 7.59
N SER A 275 25.40 1.80 7.05
CA SER A 275 24.54 0.60 6.99
C SER A 275 24.10 0.08 8.36
N GLU A 276 24.97 0.15 9.37
CA GLU A 276 24.65 -0.29 10.73
C GLU A 276 23.53 0.52 11.39
N ASN A 277 23.27 1.74 10.92
CA ASN A 277 22.16 2.57 11.39
C ASN A 277 20.82 2.15 10.77
N ARG A 278 20.84 1.15 9.87
CA ARG A 278 19.70 0.40 9.30
C ARG A 278 18.73 1.19 8.42
N ILE A 279 18.74 2.52 8.43
CA ILE A 279 17.81 3.32 7.60
C ILE A 279 17.98 3.01 6.11
N ALA A 280 19.21 3.10 5.58
CA ALA A 280 19.47 2.85 4.16
C ALA A 280 19.22 1.38 3.73
N PRO A 281 19.70 0.34 4.47
CA PRO A 281 19.36 -1.05 4.16
C PRO A 281 17.85 -1.34 4.16
N ILE A 282 17.11 -0.85 5.17
CA ILE A 282 15.64 -0.99 5.20
C ILE A 282 15.03 -0.36 3.94
N LYS A 283 15.50 0.82 3.54
CA LYS A 283 14.98 1.49 2.36
C LYS A 283 15.18 0.67 1.09
N ASN A 284 16.37 0.09 0.91
CA ASN A 284 16.68 -0.76 -0.25
C ASN A 284 15.82 -2.04 -0.26
N ASP A 285 15.70 -2.72 0.88
CA ASP A 285 14.96 -3.99 0.99
C ASP A 285 13.44 -3.83 0.88
N ARG A 286 12.93 -2.62 1.13
CA ARG A 286 11.49 -2.35 1.19
C ARG A 286 10.97 -1.58 -0.03
N ASP A 287 11.84 -1.11 -0.92
CA ASP A 287 11.44 -0.36 -2.12
C ASP A 287 10.46 -1.15 -3.01
N VAL A 288 10.62 -2.47 -3.07
CA VAL A 288 9.71 -3.40 -3.77
C VAL A 288 8.26 -3.32 -3.29
N MET A 289 8.00 -2.79 -2.09
CA MET A 289 6.64 -2.63 -1.55
C MET A 289 5.74 -1.73 -2.38
N MET A 290 6.30 -0.87 -3.22
CA MET A 290 5.53 -0.05 -4.16
C MET A 290 5.07 -0.83 -5.42
N THR A 291 5.64 -2.02 -5.65
CA THR A 291 5.52 -2.75 -6.91
C THR A 291 4.77 -4.08 -6.75
N PHE A 292 5.18 -4.94 -5.81
CA PHE A 292 4.54 -6.26 -5.65
C PHE A 292 3.12 -6.15 -5.05
N GLU A 293 2.34 -7.23 -5.14
CA GLU A 293 0.92 -7.26 -4.70
C GLU A 293 0.01 -6.19 -5.36
N GLY A 294 0.46 -5.67 -6.50
CA GLY A 294 -0.19 -4.64 -7.31
C GLY A 294 0.61 -3.35 -7.32
N ALA A 295 1.03 -2.92 -8.52
CA ALA A 295 1.73 -1.64 -8.69
C ALA A 295 0.85 -0.47 -8.21
N ASN A 296 1.41 0.43 -7.42
CA ASN A 296 0.63 1.48 -6.76
C ASN A 296 -0.28 2.31 -7.70
N PRO A 297 0.17 2.77 -8.89
CA PRO A 297 -0.71 3.50 -9.82
C PRO A 297 -1.89 2.67 -10.32
N VAL A 298 -1.70 1.35 -10.52
CA VAL A 298 -2.78 0.44 -10.94
C VAL A 298 -3.79 0.23 -9.80
N LEU A 299 -3.31 0.15 -8.56
CA LEU A 299 -4.19 0.04 -7.40
C LEU A 299 -5.01 1.30 -7.16
N LEU A 300 -4.44 2.49 -7.38
CA LEU A 300 -5.23 3.73 -7.33
C LEU A 300 -6.35 3.76 -8.39
N GLN A 301 -6.12 3.18 -9.58
CA GLN A 301 -7.20 3.03 -10.56
C GLN A 301 -8.34 2.14 -10.05
N GLN A 302 -8.05 1.08 -9.27
CA GLN A 302 -9.08 0.24 -8.67
C GLN A 302 -9.94 1.03 -7.67
N VAL A 303 -9.30 1.90 -6.88
CA VAL A 303 -10.00 2.80 -5.95
C VAL A 303 -10.89 3.78 -6.71
N ALA A 304 -10.34 4.47 -7.73
CA ALA A 304 -11.09 5.44 -8.53
C ALA A 304 -12.30 4.83 -9.24
N ARG A 305 -12.15 3.64 -9.84
CA ARG A 305 -13.27 2.92 -10.46
C ARG A 305 -14.34 2.56 -9.44
N ALA A 306 -13.95 2.09 -8.26
CA ALA A 306 -14.89 1.77 -7.21
C ALA A 306 -15.70 2.99 -6.74
N LEU A 307 -15.07 4.18 -6.67
CA LEU A 307 -15.75 5.44 -6.34
C LEU A 307 -16.79 5.83 -7.42
N LEU A 308 -16.42 5.73 -8.70
CA LEU A 308 -17.34 5.99 -9.82
C LEU A 308 -18.53 5.02 -9.82
N ASP A 309 -18.28 3.72 -9.61
CA ASP A 309 -19.34 2.72 -9.54
C ASP A 309 -20.35 3.02 -8.42
N SER A 310 -19.85 3.47 -7.25
CA SER A 310 -20.71 3.86 -6.13
C SER A 310 -21.55 5.08 -6.48
N MET A 311 -20.93 6.13 -7.05
CA MET A 311 -21.64 7.34 -7.50
C MET A 311 -22.75 7.02 -8.51
N VAL A 312 -22.50 6.13 -9.48
CA VAL A 312 -23.51 5.72 -10.47
C VAL A 312 -24.66 4.94 -9.83
N SER A 313 -24.33 4.04 -8.90
CA SER A 313 -25.32 3.23 -8.18
C SER A 313 -26.29 4.09 -7.38
N GLU A 314 -25.76 5.12 -6.70
CA GLU A 314 -26.56 6.05 -5.90
C GLU A 314 -27.41 6.99 -6.73
N ASN A 315 -26.87 7.53 -7.82
CA ASN A 315 -27.65 8.33 -8.76
C ASN A 315 -28.82 7.51 -9.36
N SER A 316 -28.64 6.20 -9.51
CA SER A 316 -29.68 5.30 -10.00
C SER A 316 -30.74 4.97 -8.93
N SER A 317 -30.36 4.85 -7.66
CA SER A 317 -31.31 4.66 -6.55
C SER A 317 -32.08 5.93 -6.23
N ALA A 318 -31.42 7.09 -6.21
CA ALA A 318 -32.06 8.40 -5.98
C ALA A 318 -33.13 8.70 -7.05
N ARG A 319 -32.91 8.30 -8.32
CA ARG A 319 -33.91 8.41 -9.39
C ARG A 319 -35.13 7.49 -9.21
N ARG A 320 -35.00 6.38 -8.46
CA ARG A 320 -36.10 5.43 -8.20
C ARG A 320 -36.96 5.82 -7.01
N THR A 321 -36.44 6.59 -6.05
CA THR A 321 -37.16 7.03 -4.85
C THR A 321 -37.37 8.55 -4.89
N LYS A 322 -38.42 9.02 -5.57
CA LYS A 322 -38.73 10.46 -5.74
C LYS A 322 -39.10 11.24 -4.46
N ASN A 323 -39.06 10.64 -3.26
CA ASN A 323 -39.51 11.28 -2.00
C ASN A 323 -38.59 11.05 -0.79
N SER A 324 -37.27 10.83 -0.96
CA SER A 324 -36.34 10.86 0.18
C SER A 324 -35.13 11.73 -0.13
N SER A 325 -35.05 12.87 0.56
CA SER A 325 -33.77 13.54 0.81
C SER A 325 -32.84 12.57 1.55
N SER A 326 -31.54 12.67 1.26
CA SER A 326 -30.43 11.91 1.85
C SER A 326 -30.40 10.40 1.53
N THR A 327 -29.59 10.02 0.54
CA THR A 327 -28.93 8.69 0.55
C THR A 327 -27.48 8.86 0.14
N SER A 328 -26.64 8.95 1.17
CA SER A 328 -25.19 9.13 1.15
C SER A 328 -24.46 7.93 0.54
N LEU A 329 -23.23 8.22 0.07
CA LEU A 329 -22.11 7.37 -0.36
C LEU A 329 -21.71 6.19 0.53
N SER A 330 -22.71 5.41 0.94
CA SER A 330 -22.68 4.45 2.04
C SER A 330 -21.84 3.20 1.77
N ALA A 331 -21.55 2.85 0.51
CA ALA A 331 -20.72 1.70 0.18
C ALA A 331 -19.22 1.89 0.47
N LEU A 332 -18.78 3.13 0.70
CA LEU A 332 -17.39 3.52 0.98
C LEU A 332 -17.23 4.47 2.19
N GLY A 333 -18.29 4.58 3.01
CA GLY A 333 -18.31 5.05 4.40
C GLY A 333 -17.96 6.51 4.69
N VAL A 334 -17.33 7.24 3.77
CA VAL A 334 -16.73 8.55 4.05
C VAL A 334 -17.09 9.62 3.03
N VAL A 335 -17.63 9.27 1.87
CA VAL A 335 -17.91 10.28 0.85
C VAL A 335 -19.25 10.96 1.14
N THR A 336 -19.27 12.27 0.94
CA THR A 336 -20.34 13.19 1.28
C THR A 336 -21.54 13.10 0.34
N ASP A 337 -22.69 13.57 0.80
CA ASP A 337 -23.78 13.97 -0.09
C ASP A 337 -23.25 15.01 -1.08
N LEU A 338 -23.36 14.75 -2.38
CA LEU A 338 -22.88 15.68 -3.40
C LEU A 338 -23.61 17.03 -3.33
N GLN A 339 -24.82 17.07 -2.76
CA GLN A 339 -25.60 18.31 -2.57
C GLN A 339 -25.05 19.18 -1.44
N SER A 340 -24.45 18.59 -0.40
CA SER A 340 -23.86 19.38 0.70
C SER A 340 -22.57 20.08 0.25
N LEU A 341 -21.86 19.50 -0.73
CA LEU A 341 -20.57 20.01 -1.20
C LEU A 341 -20.62 21.45 -1.72
N GLU A 342 -21.69 21.85 -2.43
CA GLU A 342 -21.79 23.23 -2.94
C GLU A 342 -21.95 24.24 -1.80
N ALA A 343 -22.75 23.90 -0.78
CA ALA A 343 -22.91 24.72 0.41
C ALA A 343 -21.63 24.74 1.25
N ASP A 344 -20.99 23.58 1.46
CA ASP A 344 -19.74 23.44 2.19
C ASP A 344 -18.60 24.22 1.50
N THR A 345 -18.55 24.19 0.16
CA THR A 345 -17.56 24.95 -0.62
C THR A 345 -17.76 26.45 -0.44
N LYS A 346 -19.00 26.95 -0.54
CA LYS A 346 -19.30 28.37 -0.32
C LYS A 346 -18.93 28.80 1.10
N LEU A 347 -19.29 28.00 2.09
CA LEU A 347 -18.98 28.28 3.49
C LEU A 347 -17.46 28.37 3.74
N LEU A 348 -16.68 27.46 3.15
CA LEU A 348 -15.22 27.52 3.23
C LEU A 348 -14.65 28.76 2.52
N GLN A 349 -15.20 29.15 1.37
CA GLN A 349 -14.72 30.32 0.62
C GLN A 349 -15.04 31.66 1.31
N GLU A 350 -16.20 31.77 1.97
CA GLU A 350 -16.63 32.97 2.69
C GLU A 350 -15.82 33.21 3.97
N GLN A 351 -15.19 32.16 4.53
CA GLN A 351 -14.34 32.25 5.71
C GLN A 351 -12.97 32.87 5.41
N LYS A 352 -12.83 34.19 5.64
CA LYS A 352 -11.56 34.90 5.43
C LYS A 352 -10.40 34.45 6.35
N SER A 353 -10.71 33.99 7.56
CA SER A 353 -9.73 33.46 8.52
C SER A 353 -10.11 32.05 8.94
N ILE A 354 -9.13 31.16 9.00
CA ILE A 354 -9.26 29.79 9.55
C ILE A 354 -8.77 29.71 11.00
N VAL A 355 -8.27 30.82 11.53
CA VAL A 355 -7.85 30.96 12.93
C VAL A 355 -8.84 31.90 13.62
N SER A 356 -9.87 31.34 14.25
CA SER A 356 -10.84 32.07 15.06
C SER A 356 -11.30 31.22 16.24
N LYS A 357 -11.84 31.85 17.30
CA LYS A 357 -12.38 31.13 18.47
C LYS A 357 -13.61 30.28 18.14
N GLU A 358 -14.28 30.58 17.03
CA GLU A 358 -15.52 29.94 16.60
C GLU A 358 -15.25 28.76 15.64
N ILE A 359 -14.03 28.64 15.13
CA ILE A 359 -13.64 27.60 14.18
C ILE A 359 -12.84 26.51 14.90
N ASP A 360 -13.39 25.31 14.95
CA ASP A 360 -12.60 24.11 15.21
C ASP A 360 -11.78 23.78 13.94
N LEU A 361 -10.47 23.96 14.04
CA LEU A 361 -9.55 23.74 12.92
C LEU A 361 -9.61 22.30 12.39
N ASN A 362 -9.84 21.30 13.24
CA ASN A 362 -9.93 19.91 12.78
C ASN A 362 -11.22 19.65 12.01
N VAL A 363 -12.33 20.30 12.38
CA VAL A 363 -13.59 20.27 11.63
C VAL A 363 -13.42 20.99 10.29
N TRP A 364 -12.76 22.15 10.29
CA TRP A 364 -12.47 22.90 9.07
C TRP A 364 -11.63 22.08 8.07
N ILE A 365 -10.57 21.42 8.54
CA ILE A 365 -9.74 20.51 7.73
C ILE A 365 -10.58 19.38 7.16
N GLU A 366 -11.44 18.74 7.97
CA GLU A 366 -12.31 17.66 7.51
C GLU A 366 -13.18 18.13 6.34
N ASN A 367 -13.81 19.30 6.47
CA ASN A 367 -14.65 19.89 5.44
C ASN A 367 -13.85 20.19 4.16
N ALA A 368 -12.65 20.77 4.28
CA ALA A 368 -11.78 21.02 3.13
C ALA A 368 -11.43 19.72 2.38
N LEU A 369 -11.10 18.65 3.11
CA LEU A 369 -10.81 17.33 2.52
C LEU A 369 -12.04 16.73 1.82
N ARG A 370 -13.23 16.84 2.44
CA ARG A 370 -14.50 16.40 1.86
C ARG A 370 -14.80 17.12 0.55
N VAL A 371 -14.71 18.45 0.57
CA VAL A 371 -14.92 19.30 -0.62
C VAL A 371 -13.97 18.91 -1.76
N ARG A 372 -12.68 18.70 -1.47
CA ARG A 372 -11.71 18.26 -2.48
C ARG A 372 -12.11 16.93 -3.13
N VAL A 373 -12.51 15.93 -2.34
CA VAL A 373 -12.90 14.61 -2.86
C VAL A 373 -14.12 14.73 -3.76
N GLY A 374 -15.14 15.46 -3.30
CA GLY A 374 -16.36 15.68 -4.06
C GLY A 374 -16.13 16.37 -5.39
N ALA A 375 -15.37 17.47 -5.39
CA ALA A 375 -15.04 18.22 -6.60
C ALA A 375 -14.23 17.37 -7.60
N LEU A 376 -13.25 16.60 -7.12
CA LEU A 376 -12.46 15.70 -7.97
C LEU A 376 -13.28 14.55 -8.55
N LEU A 377 -14.19 13.97 -7.77
CA LEU A 377 -15.04 12.87 -8.23
C LEU A 377 -16.06 13.35 -9.28
N ASN A 378 -16.68 14.51 -9.06
CA ASN A 378 -17.57 15.13 -10.03
C ASN A 378 -16.85 15.44 -11.33
N ARG A 379 -15.65 16.04 -11.25
CA ARG A 379 -14.83 16.31 -12.42
C ARG A 379 -14.44 15.02 -13.16
N LEU A 380 -14.00 13.99 -12.44
CA LEU A 380 -13.65 12.71 -13.04
C LEU A 380 -14.82 12.08 -13.78
N SER A 381 -16.01 12.11 -13.18
CA SER A 381 -17.24 11.59 -13.78
C SER A 381 -17.63 12.37 -15.05
N SER A 382 -17.54 13.70 -15.01
CA SER A 382 -17.80 14.58 -16.15
C SER A 382 -16.80 14.36 -17.29
N ASP A 383 -15.51 14.42 -17.00
CA ASP A 383 -14.43 14.28 -17.98
C ASP A 383 -14.50 12.91 -18.64
N LEU A 384 -14.68 11.83 -17.85
CA LEU A 384 -14.82 10.48 -18.40
C LEU A 384 -16.06 10.35 -19.30
N SER A 385 -17.18 10.96 -18.92
CA SER A 385 -18.40 10.96 -19.74
C SER A 385 -18.23 11.75 -21.04
N GLY A 386 -17.47 12.84 -21.01
CA GLY A 386 -17.07 13.60 -22.20
C GLY A 386 -16.20 12.78 -23.14
N GLU A 387 -15.14 12.17 -22.59
CA GLU A 387 -14.22 11.33 -23.34
C GLU A 387 -14.88 10.08 -23.93
N MET A 388 -15.87 9.49 -23.25
CA MET A 388 -16.64 8.38 -23.80
C MET A 388 -17.44 8.78 -25.07
N LYS A 389 -17.81 10.05 -25.22
CA LYS A 389 -18.49 10.55 -26.43
C LYS A 389 -17.53 10.81 -27.58
N THR A 390 -16.28 11.19 -27.30
CA THR A 390 -15.28 11.60 -28.30
C THR A 390 -14.36 10.46 -28.72
N ALA A 391 -13.93 9.61 -27.79
CA ALA A 391 -12.87 8.63 -28.00
C ALA A 391 -13.35 7.26 -28.54
N GLY A 392 -14.67 7.07 -28.73
CA GLY A 392 -15.31 5.90 -29.36
C GLY A 392 -15.15 4.55 -28.65
N GLN A 393 -14.19 4.40 -27.72
CA GLN A 393 -13.90 3.20 -26.97
C GLN A 393 -13.63 3.52 -25.49
N GLY A 394 -14.28 2.76 -24.58
CA GLY A 394 -14.16 2.99 -23.13
C GLY A 394 -12.74 2.85 -22.56
N PHE A 395 -11.85 2.13 -23.24
CA PHE A 395 -10.43 2.06 -22.86
C PHE A 395 -9.72 3.41 -23.05
N ASN A 396 -9.87 4.03 -24.23
CA ASN A 396 -9.22 5.30 -24.54
C ASN A 396 -9.73 6.41 -23.62
N ALA A 397 -11.04 6.45 -23.38
CA ALA A 397 -11.64 7.42 -22.46
C ALA A 397 -11.08 7.28 -21.03
N TRP A 398 -10.99 6.05 -20.50
CA TRP A 398 -10.36 5.82 -19.21
C TRP A 398 -8.89 6.22 -19.18
N ASN A 399 -8.16 5.93 -20.26
CA ASN A 399 -6.74 6.23 -20.38
C ASN A 399 -6.47 7.74 -20.30
N GLN A 400 -7.31 8.58 -20.91
CA GLN A 400 -7.20 10.04 -20.84
C GLN A 400 -7.47 10.60 -19.44
N CYS A 401 -8.25 9.89 -18.61
CA CYS A 401 -8.59 10.33 -17.26
C CYS A 401 -7.69 9.73 -16.16
N LEU A 402 -6.63 8.99 -16.50
CA LEU A 402 -5.84 8.23 -15.51
C LEU A 402 -5.20 9.08 -14.42
N ASP A 403 -4.65 10.23 -14.78
CA ASP A 403 -4.05 11.16 -13.81
C ASP A 403 -5.10 11.67 -12.81
N LEU A 404 -6.23 12.16 -13.34
CA LEU A 404 -7.35 12.62 -12.53
C LEU A 404 -7.90 11.48 -11.64
N ALA A 405 -8.03 10.27 -12.17
CA ALA A 405 -8.45 9.09 -11.42
C ALA A 405 -7.50 8.80 -10.25
N ALA A 406 -6.19 8.84 -10.47
CA ALA A 406 -5.20 8.65 -9.42
C ALA A 406 -5.27 9.75 -8.35
N HIS A 407 -5.46 11.01 -8.74
CA HIS A 407 -5.66 12.13 -7.82
C HIS A 407 -6.94 11.99 -6.99
N THR A 408 -8.07 11.62 -7.61
CA THR A 408 -9.34 11.36 -6.92
C THR A 408 -9.21 10.23 -5.91
N ALA A 409 -8.55 9.13 -6.29
CA ALA A 409 -8.30 8.00 -5.40
C ALA A 409 -7.45 8.40 -4.19
N ARG A 410 -6.36 9.16 -4.40
CA ARG A 410 -5.51 9.66 -3.30
C ARG A 410 -6.30 10.56 -2.37
N ALA A 411 -7.04 11.53 -2.92
CA ALA A 411 -7.83 12.46 -2.13
C ALA A 411 -8.86 11.73 -1.25
N TYR A 412 -9.52 10.70 -1.81
CA TYR A 412 -10.47 9.87 -1.07
C TYR A 412 -9.79 9.16 0.10
N ILE A 413 -8.63 8.54 -0.12
CA ILE A 413 -7.93 7.84 0.97
C ILE A 413 -7.43 8.83 2.02
N ASP A 414 -6.89 10.00 1.66
CA ASP A 414 -6.51 11.03 2.64
C ASP A 414 -7.68 11.40 3.55
N LEU A 415 -8.88 11.57 2.97
CA LEU A 415 -10.10 11.84 3.73
C LEU A 415 -10.49 10.67 4.64
N VAL A 416 -10.44 9.42 4.14
CA VAL A 416 -10.72 8.22 4.96
C VAL A 416 -9.78 8.16 6.15
N LEU A 417 -8.48 8.39 5.93
CA LEU A 417 -7.47 8.39 6.99
C LEU A 417 -7.79 9.43 8.06
N TYR A 418 -8.14 10.65 7.64
CA TYR A 418 -8.48 11.75 8.53
C TYR A 418 -9.73 11.44 9.36
N VAL A 419 -10.83 11.09 8.70
CA VAL A 419 -12.12 10.84 9.35
C VAL A 419 -12.03 9.67 10.31
N TRP A 420 -11.42 8.56 9.91
CA TRP A 420 -11.27 7.40 10.78
C TRP A 420 -10.42 7.70 12.02
N PHE A 421 -9.38 8.52 11.87
CA PHE A 421 -8.58 8.93 13.01
C PHE A 421 -9.39 9.80 13.98
N MET A 422 -10.12 10.80 13.46
CA MET A 422 -10.96 11.67 14.30
C MET A 422 -12.11 10.90 14.96
N ASP A 423 -12.74 9.95 14.27
CA ASP A 423 -13.75 9.06 14.84
C ASP A 423 -13.18 8.21 15.98
N ASP A 424 -12.01 7.60 15.76
CA ASP A 424 -11.34 6.81 16.79
C ASP A 424 -11.03 7.71 18.01
N LEU A 425 -10.51 8.93 17.80
CA LEU A 425 -10.27 9.89 18.89
C LEU A 425 -11.53 10.25 19.67
N ARG A 426 -12.64 10.52 18.99
CA ARG A 426 -13.94 10.80 19.62
C ARG A 426 -14.49 9.62 20.40
N SER A 427 -14.12 8.39 20.04
CA SER A 427 -14.59 7.18 20.70
C SER A 427 -13.86 6.86 22.01
N PHE A 428 -12.69 7.46 22.26
CA PHE A 428 -11.95 7.20 23.49
C PHE A 428 -12.43 8.08 24.64
N ASN A 429 -13.02 7.45 25.65
CA ASN A 429 -13.53 8.14 26.84
C ASN A 429 -12.52 8.19 28.01
N THR A 430 -11.36 7.54 27.87
CA THR A 430 -10.43 7.27 28.98
C THR A 430 -8.99 7.74 28.73
N LEU A 431 -8.73 8.44 27.62
CA LEU A 431 -7.38 8.96 27.34
C LEU A 431 -7.04 10.12 28.27
N HIS A 432 -5.82 10.12 28.78
CA HIS A 432 -5.27 11.28 29.48
C HIS A 432 -5.22 12.49 28.53
N THR A 433 -5.53 13.68 29.04
CA THR A 433 -5.65 14.92 28.25
C THR A 433 -4.41 15.17 27.39
N SER A 434 -3.21 15.04 27.94
CA SER A 434 -1.96 15.26 27.17
C SER A 434 -1.77 14.28 26.00
N THR A 435 -2.29 13.06 26.11
CA THR A 435 -2.26 12.07 25.03
C THR A 435 -3.25 12.46 23.95
N LEU A 436 -4.45 12.87 24.34
CA LEU A 436 -5.46 13.37 23.41
C LEU A 436 -4.96 14.61 22.66
N ASP A 437 -4.34 15.56 23.35
CA ASP A 437 -3.75 16.77 22.77
C ASP A 437 -2.68 16.43 21.73
N ALA A 438 -1.74 15.53 22.05
CA ALA A 438 -0.69 15.12 21.13
C ALA A 438 -1.26 14.39 19.89
N LEU A 439 -2.31 13.60 20.06
CA LEU A 439 -2.99 12.92 18.95
C LEU A 439 -3.79 13.91 18.10
N GLN A 440 -4.48 14.88 18.70
CA GLN A 440 -5.16 15.95 17.97
C GLN A 440 -4.17 16.80 17.17
N MET A 441 -3.00 17.13 17.73
CA MET A 441 -1.92 17.79 16.99
C MET A 441 -1.43 16.94 15.81
N CYS A 442 -1.39 15.61 15.94
CA CYS A 442 -1.10 14.73 14.80
C CYS A 442 -2.17 14.84 13.71
N ALA A 443 -3.47 14.87 14.06
CA ALA A 443 -4.55 15.07 13.09
C ALA A 443 -4.40 16.41 12.36
N THR A 444 -4.25 17.50 13.12
CA THR A 444 -4.14 18.85 12.57
C THR A 444 -2.93 18.97 11.65
N LEU A 445 -1.74 18.53 12.09
CA LEU A 445 -0.53 18.61 11.27
C LEU A 445 -0.63 17.75 10.00
N PHE A 446 -1.20 16.54 10.09
CA PHE A 446 -1.47 15.72 8.91
C PHE A 446 -2.40 16.42 7.92
N GLY A 447 -3.52 16.97 8.41
CA GLY A 447 -4.48 17.69 7.60
C GLY A 447 -3.89 18.90 6.89
N LEU A 448 -3.19 19.77 7.63
CA LEU A 448 -2.50 20.93 7.08
C LEU A 448 -1.46 20.54 6.03
N ASP A 449 -0.67 19.49 6.28
CA ASP A 449 0.34 19.00 5.33
C ASP A 449 -0.29 18.42 4.04
N VAL A 450 -1.43 17.73 4.14
CA VAL A 450 -2.20 17.28 2.96
C VAL A 450 -2.72 18.46 2.14
N ILE A 451 -3.15 19.55 2.79
CA ILE A 451 -3.65 20.74 2.10
C ILE A 451 -2.50 21.49 1.43
N GLU A 452 -1.43 21.78 2.17
CA GLU A 452 -0.23 22.48 1.69
C GLU A 452 0.42 21.78 0.49
N SER A 453 0.49 20.45 0.51
CA SER A 453 1.15 19.66 -0.54
C SER A 453 0.33 19.51 -1.84
N SER A 454 -0.86 20.09 -1.92
CA SER A 454 -1.80 19.84 -3.01
C SER A 454 -2.39 21.13 -3.58
N ALA A 455 -1.82 21.62 -4.68
CA ALA A 455 -2.35 22.78 -5.44
C ALA A 455 -3.81 22.60 -5.91
N THR A 456 -4.34 21.38 -5.90
CA THR A 456 -5.73 21.07 -6.22
C THR A 456 -6.74 21.82 -5.35
N PHE A 457 -6.44 22.11 -4.08
CA PHE A 457 -7.37 22.87 -3.23
C PHE A 457 -7.61 24.29 -3.78
N LEU A 458 -6.56 24.99 -4.22
CA LEU A 458 -6.69 26.30 -4.85
C LEU A 458 -7.34 26.19 -6.25
N ARG A 459 -6.90 25.23 -7.08
CA ARG A 459 -7.40 25.06 -8.46
C ARG A 459 -8.89 24.74 -8.53
N LEU A 460 -9.41 24.02 -7.55
CA LEU A 460 -10.84 23.70 -7.44
C LEU A 460 -11.61 24.73 -6.62
N GLY A 461 -10.95 25.81 -6.16
CA GLY A 461 -11.57 26.83 -5.33
C GLY A 461 -11.99 26.35 -3.94
N CYS A 462 -11.47 25.23 -3.45
CA CYS A 462 -11.80 24.72 -2.11
C CYS A 462 -11.31 25.67 -1.00
N ILE A 463 -10.22 26.40 -1.26
CA ILE A 463 -9.63 27.39 -0.37
C ILE A 463 -9.22 28.64 -1.16
N SER A 464 -9.09 29.78 -0.48
CA SER A 464 -8.53 31.01 -1.03
C SER A 464 -7.00 31.10 -0.82
N ALA A 465 -6.34 32.03 -1.52
CA ALA A 465 -4.92 32.30 -1.34
C ALA A 465 -4.57 32.72 0.09
N SER A 466 -5.39 33.58 0.71
CA SER A 466 -5.21 33.99 2.11
C SER A 466 -5.27 32.80 3.09
N GLN A 467 -6.17 31.85 2.85
CA GLN A 467 -6.24 30.64 3.66
C GLN A 467 -5.02 29.75 3.46
N ALA A 468 -4.47 29.66 2.23
CA ALA A 468 -3.24 28.92 1.97
C ALA A 468 -2.04 29.50 2.76
N ASP A 469 -1.89 30.83 2.82
CA ASP A 469 -0.84 31.48 3.62
C ASP A 469 -0.99 31.17 5.12
N GLN A 470 -2.23 31.16 5.62
CA GLN A 470 -2.55 30.77 6.99
C GLN A 470 -2.22 29.30 7.26
N ILE A 471 -2.51 28.39 6.32
CA ILE A 471 -2.18 26.96 6.41
C ILE A 471 -0.67 26.77 6.51
N SER A 472 0.12 27.45 5.66
CA SER A 472 1.59 27.36 5.69
C SER A 472 2.14 27.80 7.05
N THR A 473 1.60 28.88 7.62
CA THR A 473 1.96 29.37 8.95
C THR A 473 1.57 28.38 10.05
N LEU A 474 0.33 27.86 10.03
CA LEU A 474 -0.16 26.90 11.02
C LEU A 474 0.62 25.59 10.97
N ARG A 475 1.01 25.12 9.78
CA ARG A 475 1.82 23.90 9.62
C ARG A 475 3.13 24.00 10.39
N ILE A 476 3.82 25.14 10.29
CA ILE A 476 5.04 25.42 11.05
C ILE A 476 4.75 25.43 12.56
N GLN A 477 3.70 26.13 12.99
CA GLN A 477 3.34 26.23 14.40
C GLN A 477 3.00 24.86 15.01
N TYR A 478 2.21 24.04 14.31
CA TYR A 478 1.82 22.72 14.79
C TYR A 478 2.99 21.72 14.78
N ALA A 479 3.92 21.82 13.83
CA ALA A 479 5.19 21.07 13.92
C ALA A 479 5.96 21.45 15.19
N SER A 480 6.11 22.74 15.48
CA SER A 480 6.77 23.19 16.71
C SER A 480 6.03 22.76 17.99
N LYS A 481 4.69 22.78 18.00
CA LYS A 481 3.88 22.32 19.14
C LYS A 481 3.98 20.81 19.35
N LEU A 482 4.13 20.03 18.28
CA LEU A 482 4.27 18.57 18.36
C LEU A 482 5.68 18.13 18.77
N ALA A 483 6.71 18.96 18.54
CA ALA A 483 8.10 18.61 18.80
C ALA A 483 8.35 18.09 20.24
N PRO A 484 7.85 18.73 21.31
CA PRO A 484 8.03 18.24 22.69
C PRO A 484 7.44 16.84 22.95
N TYR A 485 6.42 16.44 22.19
CA TYR A 485 5.77 15.13 22.32
C TYR A 485 6.46 14.04 21.47
N SER A 486 7.33 14.42 20.53
CA SER A 486 7.85 13.50 19.50
C SER A 486 8.67 12.33 20.05
N LEU A 487 9.42 12.51 21.16
CA LEU A 487 10.10 11.39 21.84
C LEU A 487 9.10 10.42 22.48
N SER A 488 8.09 10.94 23.19
CA SER A 488 7.06 10.10 23.81
C SER A 488 6.24 9.35 22.76
N LEU A 489 5.88 10.01 21.66
CA LEU A 489 5.20 9.40 20.52
C LEU A 489 6.05 8.30 19.88
N THR A 490 7.33 8.55 19.59
CA THR A 490 8.19 7.50 19.02
C THR A 490 8.46 6.36 19.98
N ASN A 491 8.60 6.62 21.28
CA ASN A 491 8.73 5.58 22.31
C ASN A 491 7.46 4.71 22.42
N ALA A 492 6.27 5.30 22.24
CA ALA A 492 5.00 4.58 22.23
C ALA A 492 4.85 3.60 21.06
N PHE A 493 5.73 3.63 20.05
CA PHE A 493 5.81 2.56 19.05
C PHE A 493 6.24 1.21 19.62
N GLY A 494 6.92 1.21 20.79
CA GLY A 494 7.34 -0.01 21.46
C GLY A 494 8.41 -0.81 20.71
N ILE A 495 9.23 -0.16 19.88
CA ILE A 495 10.30 -0.83 19.13
C ILE A 495 11.50 -1.07 20.07
N PRO A 496 11.95 -2.33 20.27
CA PRO A 496 13.11 -2.63 21.08
C PRO A 496 14.41 -2.02 20.53
N ASN A 497 15.30 -1.56 21.40
CA ASN A 497 16.55 -0.89 21.00
C ASN A 497 17.46 -1.75 20.10
N HIS A 498 17.47 -3.08 20.25
CA HIS A 498 18.28 -3.99 19.41
C HIS A 498 17.81 -4.07 17.94
N LEU A 499 16.59 -3.59 17.65
CA LEU A 499 16.07 -3.47 16.29
C LEU A 499 16.49 -2.14 15.62
N LEU A 500 16.99 -1.17 16.39
CA LEU A 500 17.41 0.14 15.92
C LEU A 500 18.93 0.18 15.65
N GLY A 501 19.36 1.26 14.98
CA GLY A 501 20.77 1.57 14.78
C GLY A 501 21.45 2.20 16.02
N PRO A 502 22.79 2.23 16.09
CA PRO A 502 23.51 2.89 17.18
C PRO A 502 23.11 4.34 17.42
N ILE A 503 22.82 5.12 16.37
CA ILE A 503 22.39 6.54 16.49
C ILE A 503 21.04 6.76 17.19
N ALA A 504 20.23 5.71 17.34
CA ALA A 504 19.01 5.76 18.13
C ALA A 504 19.26 5.54 19.63
N ASN A 505 20.51 5.26 20.03
CA ASN A 505 20.96 4.98 21.40
C ASN A 505 22.15 5.89 21.75
N ASP A 506 23.04 5.45 22.65
CA ASP A 506 24.28 6.16 22.96
C ASP A 506 25.35 5.94 21.88
N TRP A 507 25.26 6.74 20.82
CA TRP A 507 26.17 6.68 19.68
C TRP A 507 27.57 7.23 19.98
N LEU A 508 27.71 8.08 21.00
CA LEU A 508 29.02 8.59 21.41
C LEU A 508 29.84 7.49 22.07
N SER A 509 29.23 6.74 22.99
CA SER A 509 29.87 5.56 23.59
C SER A 509 30.18 4.49 22.53
N HIS A 510 29.24 4.23 21.62
CA HIS A 510 29.40 3.23 20.56
C HIS A 510 30.55 3.55 19.59
N TYR A 511 30.78 4.82 19.25
CA TYR A 511 31.91 5.26 18.39
C TYR A 511 33.10 5.81 19.18
N SER A 512 33.15 5.57 20.48
CA SER A 512 34.27 6.04 21.29
C SER A 512 35.57 5.35 20.90
N ARG A 513 36.69 6.03 21.15
CA ARG A 513 38.03 5.47 20.90
C ARG A 513 38.26 4.14 21.63
N GLU A 514 37.64 3.95 22.79
CA GLU A 514 37.71 2.72 23.59
C GLU A 514 37.09 1.51 22.88
N GLN A 515 36.13 1.72 21.98
CA GLN A 515 35.53 0.62 21.22
C GLN A 515 36.39 0.19 20.04
N LEU A 516 37.36 0.99 19.60
CA LEU A 516 38.27 0.63 18.50
C LEU A 516 39.14 -0.57 18.83
N SER A 517 39.44 -0.85 20.11
CA SER A 517 40.24 -2.02 20.50
C SER A 517 39.44 -3.32 20.57
N LYS A 518 38.11 -3.27 20.36
CA LYS A 518 37.20 -4.43 20.35
C LYS A 518 36.76 -4.83 18.93
N LEU A 519 37.05 -3.99 17.95
CA LEU A 519 36.87 -4.23 16.51
C LEU A 519 38.17 -4.78 15.94
#